data_AF-A0A3N5RKR7-F1
#
_entry.id   AF-A0A3N5RKR7-F1
#
_cell.length_a   1.000
_cell.length_b   1.000
_cell.length_c   1.000
_cell.angle_alpha   90.00
_cell.angle_beta   90.00
_cell.angle_gamma   90.00
#
_symmetry.space_group_name_H-M   'P 1'
#
loop_
_entity.id
_entity.type
_entity.pdbx_description
1 polymer ?
#
loop_
_entity_poly.entity_id
_entity_poly.type
_entity_poly.pdbx_seq_one_letter_code
_entity_poly.pdbx_strand_id
1 'polypeptide(L)'
;LGICRLTQFITYKANWEGIPVLTTKEWYSSKTCSRCNSDNTTRPYQGLFKCRSCKYQVNADFNGAKNLGKRLMNYMFVNGTIVNLC
;
A
#
# COMPACT_ATOMS: atom_id res chain seq x y z
N LEU A 1 11.45 -14.87 -1.78
CA LEU A 1 12.85 -14.38 -1.85
C LEU A 1 13.04 -13.14 -2.76
N GLY A 2 12.12 -12.78 -3.67
CA GLY A 2 12.30 -11.63 -4.58
C GLY A 2 12.00 -10.24 -4.00
N ILE A 3 11.08 -10.12 -3.02
CA ILE A 3 10.61 -8.83 -2.51
C ILE A 3 11.73 -8.01 -1.82
N CYS A 4 12.61 -8.67 -1.05
CA CYS A 4 13.68 -7.99 -0.32
C CYS A 4 14.70 -7.32 -1.26
N ARG A 5 15.01 -7.96 -2.40
CA ARG A 5 15.95 -7.41 -3.39
C ARG A 5 15.39 -6.18 -4.10
N LEU A 6 14.09 -6.19 -4.43
CA LEU A 6 13.44 -5.03 -5.02
C LEU A 6 13.43 -3.85 -4.05
N THR A 7 13.08 -4.08 -2.78
CA THR A 7 13.09 -3.04 -1.76
C THR A 7 14.49 -2.44 -1.59
N GLN A 8 15.54 -3.27 -1.54
CA GLN A 8 16.93 -2.78 -1.49
C GLN A 8 17.25 -1.88 -2.69
N PHE A 9 16.85 -2.29 -3.90
CA PHE A 9 17.09 -1.51 -5.11
C PHE A 9 16.37 -0.16 -5.12
N ILE A 10 15.14 -0.12 -4.63
CA ILE A 10 14.39 1.13 -4.47
C ILE A 10 15.08 2.02 -3.44
N THR A 11 15.44 1.47 -2.27
CA THR A 11 16.06 2.23 -1.18
C THR A 11 17.37 2.86 -1.58
N TYR A 12 18.29 2.12 -2.20
CA TYR A 12 19.60 2.69 -2.53
C TYR A 12 19.49 3.77 -3.64
N LYS A 13 18.64 3.56 -4.66
CA LYS A 13 18.45 4.54 -5.73
C LYS A 13 17.75 5.81 -5.25
N ALA A 14 16.73 5.65 -4.40
CA ALA A 14 16.06 6.80 -3.80
C ALA A 14 17.01 7.60 -2.91
N ASN A 15 17.84 6.91 -2.11
CA ASN A 15 18.83 7.55 -1.26
C ASN A 15 19.90 8.33 -2.05
N TRP A 16 20.31 7.85 -3.24
CA TRP A 16 21.21 8.61 -4.12
C TRP A 16 20.63 9.97 -4.55
N GLU A 17 19.32 10.05 -4.70
CA GLU A 17 18.61 11.28 -5.08
C GLU A 17 18.09 12.07 -3.86
N GLY A 18 18.43 11.65 -2.63
CA GLY A 18 17.92 12.27 -1.40
C GLY A 18 16.41 12.07 -1.16
N ILE A 19 15.79 11.09 -1.82
CA ILE A 19 14.35 10.79 -1.71
C ILE A 19 14.13 9.82 -0.54
N PRO A 20 13.32 10.18 0.47
CA PRO A 20 13.02 9.30 1.59
C PRO A 20 12.14 8.12 1.14
N VAL A 21 12.51 6.91 1.58
CA VAL A 21 11.71 5.70 1.38
C VAL A 21 11.07 5.31 2.70
N LEU A 22 9.74 5.20 2.68
CA LEU A 22 8.97 4.79 3.83
C LEU A 22 8.40 3.40 3.60
N THR A 23 8.44 2.57 4.64
CA THR A 23 7.88 1.23 4.59
C THR A 23 6.83 1.06 5.69
N THR A 24 5.87 0.19 5.45
CA THR A 24 4.89 -0.23 6.46
C THR A 24 4.51 -1.68 6.19
N LYS A 25 3.94 -2.35 7.20
CA LYS A 25 3.48 -3.72 7.03
C LYS A 25 2.32 -3.75 6.01
N GLU A 26 2.41 -4.65 5.03
CA GLU A 26 1.44 -4.74 3.92
C GLU A 26 0.16 -5.53 4.24
N TRP A 27 0.16 -6.26 5.36
CA TRP A 27 -0.94 -7.09 5.83
C TRP A 27 -2.32 -6.42 5.64
N TYR A 28 -3.24 -7.21 5.06
CA TYR A 28 -4.65 -6.84 4.82
C TYR A 28 -4.91 -5.65 3.88
N SER A 29 -3.88 -5.06 3.26
CA SER A 29 -4.03 -3.91 2.34
C SER A 29 -4.86 -4.24 1.08
N SER A 30 -4.95 -5.50 0.68
CA SER A 30 -5.70 -5.94 -0.51
C SER A 30 -7.15 -6.34 -0.23
N LYS A 31 -7.60 -6.38 1.03
CA LYS A 31 -8.96 -6.81 1.41
C LYS A 31 -9.92 -5.62 1.54
N THR A 32 -9.44 -4.51 2.09
CA THR A 32 -10.28 -3.35 2.36
C THR A 32 -10.44 -2.46 1.12
N CYS A 33 -11.64 -1.93 0.90
CA CYS A 33 -11.89 -0.99 -0.18
C CYS A 33 -11.19 0.35 0.07
N SER A 34 -10.22 0.70 -0.78
CA SER A 34 -9.52 1.98 -0.70
C SER A 34 -10.40 3.22 -0.92
N ARG A 35 -11.65 3.06 -1.39
CA ARG A 35 -12.61 4.16 -1.55
C ARG A 35 -13.50 4.37 -0.32
N CYS A 36 -14.08 3.30 0.23
CA CYS A 36 -15.11 3.38 1.28
C CYS A 36 -14.79 2.64 2.58
N ASN A 37 -13.59 2.06 2.71
CA ASN A 37 -13.12 1.32 3.88
C ASN A 37 -13.92 0.04 4.24
N SER A 38 -14.86 -0.38 3.39
CA SER A 38 -15.59 -1.64 3.57
C SER A 38 -14.72 -2.87 3.26
N ASP A 39 -14.90 -3.94 4.04
CA ASP A 39 -14.32 -5.26 3.80
C ASP A 39 -15.24 -6.22 3.01
N ASN A 40 -16.48 -5.80 2.72
CA ASN A 40 -17.38 -6.50 1.80
C ASN A 40 -16.89 -6.36 0.34
N THR A 41 -15.86 -7.11 0.01
CA THR A 41 -15.11 -7.03 -1.25
C THR A 41 -14.89 -8.42 -1.84
N THR A 42 -14.61 -8.49 -3.13
CA THR A 42 -14.19 -9.71 -3.81
C THR A 42 -13.01 -9.45 -4.71
N ARG A 43 -12.18 -10.49 -4.88
CA ARG A 43 -11.08 -10.52 -5.83
C ARG A 43 -11.23 -11.77 -6.72
N PRO A 44 -12.05 -11.69 -7.78
CA PRO A 44 -12.37 -12.87 -8.60
C PRO A 44 -11.14 -13.48 -9.28
N TYR A 45 -10.17 -12.64 -9.65
CA TYR A 45 -8.88 -13.05 -10.20
C TYR A 45 -7.82 -12.01 -9.83
N GLN A 46 -6.54 -12.31 -10.12
CA GLN A 46 -5.40 -11.53 -9.61
C GLN A 46 -5.53 -10.02 -9.89
N GLY A 47 -5.93 -9.64 -11.10
CA GLY A 47 -5.98 -8.26 -11.58
C GLY A 47 -7.28 -7.51 -11.32
N LEU A 48 -8.25 -8.05 -10.58
CA LEU A 48 -9.56 -7.39 -10.37
C LEU A 48 -9.99 -7.40 -8.92
N PHE A 49 -10.27 -6.22 -8.39
CA PHE A 49 -10.87 -5.98 -7.09
C PHE A 49 -12.25 -5.34 -7.26
N LYS A 50 -13.24 -5.85 -6.53
CA LYS A 50 -14.64 -5.35 -6.54
C LYS A 50 -15.11 -5.10 -5.11
N CYS A 51 -15.59 -3.89 -4.83
CA CYS A 51 -16.28 -3.59 -3.58
C CYS A 51 -17.79 -3.75 -3.77
N ARG A 52 -18.43 -4.57 -2.95
CA ARG A 52 -19.89 -4.80 -3.01
C ARG A 52 -20.69 -3.68 -2.36
N SER A 53 -20.10 -2.96 -1.40
CA SER A 53 -20.74 -1.85 -0.68
C SER A 53 -20.85 -0.57 -1.51
N CYS A 54 -19.76 -0.12 -2.14
CA CYS A 54 -19.74 1.13 -2.93
C CYS A 54 -19.62 0.91 -4.45
N LYS A 55 -19.71 -0.33 -4.92
CA LYS A 55 -19.60 -0.74 -6.34
C LYS A 55 -18.29 -0.35 -7.04
N TYR A 56 -17.26 0.05 -6.29
CA TYR A 56 -15.95 0.38 -6.83
C TYR A 56 -15.25 -0.85 -7.42
N GLN A 57 -14.69 -0.71 -8.62
CA GLN A 57 -13.94 -1.76 -9.30
C GLN A 57 -12.63 -1.20 -9.84
N VAL A 58 -11.51 -1.85 -9.52
CA VAL A 58 -10.17 -1.45 -9.95
C VAL A 58 -9.25 -2.66 -10.01
N ASN A 59 -8.04 -2.48 -10.53
CA ASN A 59 -6.98 -3.45 -10.34
C ASN A 59 -6.69 -3.69 -8.84
N ALA A 60 -6.46 -4.95 -8.47
CA ALA A 60 -6.26 -5.31 -7.06
C ALA A 60 -4.97 -4.73 -6.47
N ASP A 61 -3.89 -4.68 -7.24
CA ASP A 61 -2.62 -4.10 -6.81
C ASP A 61 -2.75 -2.58 -6.67
N PHE A 62 -3.53 -1.93 -7.54
CA PHE A 62 -3.86 -0.51 -7.40
C PHE A 62 -4.67 -0.21 -6.14
N ASN A 63 -5.65 -1.07 -5.78
CA ASN A 63 -6.36 -0.96 -4.51
C ASN A 63 -5.41 -1.11 -3.32
N GLY A 64 -4.52 -2.11 -3.37
CA GLY A 64 -3.49 -2.34 -2.35
C GLY A 64 -2.58 -1.14 -2.16
N ALA A 65 -2.02 -0.61 -3.26
CA ALA A 65 -1.14 0.55 -3.26
C ALA A 65 -1.81 1.79 -2.65
N LYS A 66 -3.09 2.06 -2.97
CA LYS A 66 -3.84 3.16 -2.35
C LYS A 66 -3.99 2.99 -0.83
N ASN A 67 -4.24 1.77 -0.36
CA ASN A 67 -4.36 1.51 1.07
C ASN A 67 -3.02 1.70 1.80
N LEU A 68 -1.90 1.27 1.21
CA LEU A 68 -0.57 1.52 1.77
C LEU A 68 -0.24 3.02 1.81
N GLY A 69 -0.52 3.75 0.73
CA GLY A 69 -0.33 5.20 0.68
C GLY A 69 -1.14 5.94 1.75
N LYS A 70 -2.41 5.56 1.96
CA LYS A 70 -3.25 6.13 3.03
C LYS A 70 -2.68 5.87 4.43
N ARG A 71 -2.21 4.64 4.69
CA ARG A 71 -1.57 4.30 5.98
C ARG A 71 -0.34 5.16 6.23
N LEU A 72 0.56 5.24 5.24
CA LEU A 72 1.79 6.03 5.33
C LEU A 72 1.50 7.52 5.51
N MET A 73 0.53 8.08 4.78
CA MET A 73 0.11 9.47 4.96
C MET A 73 -0.41 9.71 6.38
N ASN A 74 -1.26 8.83 6.91
CA ASN A 74 -1.71 8.95 8.30
C ASN A 74 -0.53 8.94 9.29
N TYR A 75 0.50 8.11 9.09
CA TYR A 75 1.69 8.13 9.93
C TYR A 75 2.46 9.46 9.86
N MET A 76 2.59 10.05 8.67
CA MET A 76 3.25 11.35 8.49
C MET A 76 2.54 12.47 9.27
N PHE A 77 1.20 12.51 9.20
CA PHE A 77 0.42 13.57 9.84
C PHE A 77 0.29 13.41 11.36
N VAL A 78 0.32 12.17 11.88
CA VAL A 78 0.07 11.91 13.30
C VAL A 78 1.35 11.89 14.15
N ASN A 79 2.45 11.33 13.64
CA ASN A 79 3.60 10.99 14.48
C ASN A 79 4.89 11.78 14.20
N GLY A 80 4.89 12.77 13.29
CA GLY A 80 6.08 13.59 13.04
C GLY A 80 7.34 12.72 12.82
N THR A 81 7.29 11.85 11.81
CA THR A 81 8.43 11.05 11.30
C THR A 81 9.31 10.34 12.33
N ILE A 82 8.96 9.08 12.64
CA ILE A 82 9.93 7.98 12.63
C ILE A 82 9.24 6.80 11.94
N VAL A 83 9.59 6.56 10.67
CA VAL A 83 9.27 5.28 10.05
C VAL A 83 10.40 4.31 10.36
N ASN A 84 10.05 3.17 10.93
CA ASN A 84 11.02 2.09 11.08
C ASN A 84 11.43 1.65 9.67
N LEU A 85 12.70 1.83 9.33
CA LEU A 85 13.33 0.97 8.34
C LEU A 85 13.27 -0.45 8.89
N CYS A 86 13.01 -1.41 8.01
CA CYS A 86 13.00 -2.82 8.35
C CYS A 86 14.29 -3.23 9.08
#